data_AF-A0A1Z4IEG5-F1
#
_entry.id   AF-A0A1Z4IEG5-F1
#
_cell.length_a   1.000
_cell.length_b   1.000
_cell.length_c   1.000
_cell.angle_alpha   90.00
_cell.angle_beta   90.00
_cell.angle_gamma   90.00
#
_symmetry.space_group_name_H-M   'P 1'
#
loop_
_entity.id
_entity.type
_entity.pdbx_description
1 polymer ?
#
loop_
_entity_poly.entity_id
_entity_poly.type
_entity_poly.pdbx_seq_one_letter_code
_entity_poly.pdbx_strand_id
1 'polypeptide(L)'
;MTNIKTDINWRPATSPQAYVDAAPNFFGELAQETLALTRRLFIQLQRRPSTLLAGIVQPVMWLVLFGALFQNAPKGLFGSTTNYGQFLAAGVIVFTAFAGALNAGLPVMFDREFGFLNRLLVAPLASRFSIVFASAIFIVSQSLLQAAVIVGAAAFLGAGLPDVAGLGAIALIVFLLALGVTAISLGLAFALPGHIELIAVIFVTNLPLLFASTALAPLSFMPKWLQVVATLNPLSYAIEPIRYLYLHNHWGLSDVVMQAPWGDVTFGGALLILFSFALIALLSIQPQLRRTLA
;
A
#
# COMPACT_ATOMS: atom_id res chain seq x y z
N MET A 1 -67.09 12.51 56.47
CA MET A 1 -66.99 12.11 55.05
C MET A 1 -66.36 13.25 54.26
N THR A 2 -65.03 13.27 54.18
CA THR A 2 -64.24 14.25 53.42
C THR A 2 -63.87 13.65 52.07
N ASN A 3 -64.31 14.29 51.00
CA ASN A 3 -64.13 13.84 49.62
C ASN A 3 -62.89 14.54 49.04
N ILE A 4 -61.76 13.84 48.99
CA ILE A 4 -60.55 14.31 48.31
C ILE A 4 -60.56 13.68 46.92
N LYS A 5 -61.06 14.41 45.91
CA LYS A 5 -60.80 14.08 44.51
C LYS A 5 -59.40 14.58 44.16
N THR A 6 -58.51 13.65 43.85
CA THR A 6 -57.17 13.92 43.36
C THR A 6 -57.27 14.20 41.86
N ASP A 7 -57.12 15.47 41.45
CA ASP A 7 -57.03 15.83 40.04
C ASP A 7 -55.67 15.39 39.48
N ILE A 8 -55.63 14.21 38.88
CA ILE A 8 -54.45 13.67 38.19
C ILE A 8 -54.29 14.47 36.89
N ASN A 9 -53.28 15.33 36.88
CA ASN A 9 -52.94 16.19 35.75
C ASN A 9 -52.20 15.36 34.68
N TRP A 10 -52.94 14.75 33.76
CA TRP A 10 -52.38 14.04 32.61
C TRP A 10 -51.77 15.05 31.62
N ARG A 11 -50.46 15.29 31.72
CA ARG A 11 -49.73 15.92 30.62
C ARG A 11 -49.69 14.94 29.45
N PRO A 12 -50.15 15.32 28.23
CA PRO A 12 -50.00 14.46 27.07
C PRO A 12 -48.52 14.17 26.88
N ALA A 13 -48.16 12.89 26.79
CA ALA A 13 -46.80 12.50 26.41
C ALA A 13 -46.48 13.21 25.10
N THR A 14 -45.44 14.05 25.10
CA THR A 14 -44.93 14.66 23.88
C THR A 14 -44.71 13.53 22.89
N SER A 15 -45.43 13.57 21.76
CA SER A 15 -45.22 12.65 20.65
C SER A 15 -43.72 12.57 20.38
N PRO A 16 -43.14 11.36 20.17
CA PRO A 16 -41.74 11.26 19.81
C PRO A 16 -41.54 12.15 18.61
N GLN A 17 -40.68 13.17 18.75
CA GLN A 17 -40.27 13.99 17.62
C GLN A 17 -39.80 13.01 16.57
N ALA A 18 -40.55 12.92 15.46
CA ALA A 18 -40.08 12.21 14.30
C ALA A 18 -38.71 12.82 13.99
N TYR A 19 -37.65 12.04 14.20
CA TYR A 19 -36.33 12.40 13.72
C TYR A 19 -36.56 12.68 12.24
N VAL A 20 -36.45 13.94 11.84
CA VAL A 20 -36.44 14.30 10.43
C VAL A 20 -35.15 13.66 9.96
N ASP A 21 -35.26 12.46 9.37
CA ASP A 21 -34.16 11.79 8.70
C ASP A 21 -33.63 12.80 7.68
N ALA A 22 -32.55 13.48 8.04
CA ALA A 22 -31.80 14.29 7.10
C ALA A 22 -31.48 13.35 5.95
N ALA A 23 -31.90 13.71 4.73
CA ALA A 23 -31.77 12.86 3.55
C ALA A 23 -30.39 12.18 3.58
N PRO A 24 -30.31 10.83 3.55
CA PRO A 24 -29.08 10.11 3.83
C PRO A 24 -28.01 10.58 2.87
N ASN A 25 -27.02 11.31 3.38
CA ASN A 25 -25.92 11.78 2.58
C ASN A 25 -24.94 10.63 2.45
N PHE A 26 -25.22 9.72 1.51
CA PHE A 26 -24.43 8.51 1.26
C PHE A 26 -22.91 8.79 1.22
N PHE A 27 -22.50 9.89 0.59
CA PHE A 27 -21.08 10.28 0.54
C PHE A 27 -20.54 10.75 1.90
N GLY A 28 -21.36 11.47 2.68
CA GLY A 28 -21.01 11.89 4.03
C GLY A 28 -20.86 10.70 4.98
N GLU A 29 -21.79 9.75 4.93
CA GLU A 29 -21.77 8.51 5.71
C GLU A 29 -20.58 7.62 5.31
N LEU A 30 -20.35 7.42 4.01
CA LEU A 30 -19.19 6.68 3.48
C LEU A 30 -17.87 7.28 3.97
N ALA A 31 -17.73 8.61 3.89
CA ALA A 31 -16.53 9.30 4.33
C ALA A 31 -16.34 9.18 5.86
N GLN A 32 -17.42 9.34 6.63
CA GLN A 32 -17.40 9.19 8.08
C GLN A 32 -17.01 7.78 8.51
N GLU A 33 -17.60 6.75 7.88
CA GLU A 33 -17.28 5.34 8.14
C GLU A 33 -15.83 5.01 7.79
N THR A 34 -15.40 5.40 6.60
CA THR A 34 -14.04 5.17 6.12
C THR A 34 -13.04 5.84 7.06
N LEU A 35 -13.30 7.07 7.50
CA LEU A 35 -12.45 7.80 8.43
C LEU A 35 -12.42 7.11 9.81
N ALA A 36 -13.58 6.68 10.33
CA ALA A 36 -13.66 6.00 11.62
C ALA A 36 -12.90 4.66 11.62
N LEU A 37 -13.05 3.87 10.56
CA LEU A 37 -12.34 2.60 10.38
C LEU A 37 -10.83 2.82 10.16
N THR A 38 -10.46 3.84 9.40
CA THR A 38 -9.05 4.22 9.21
C THR A 38 -8.44 4.63 10.55
N ARG A 39 -9.14 5.46 11.33
CA ARG A 39 -8.72 5.87 12.67
C ARG A 39 -8.55 4.67 13.60
N ARG A 40 -9.44 3.68 13.54
CA ARG A 40 -9.29 2.41 14.27
C ARG A 40 -7.97 1.73 13.94
N LEU A 41 -7.61 1.61 12.66
CA LEU A 41 -6.35 0.98 12.23
C LEU A 41 -5.13 1.77 12.72
N PHE A 42 -5.15 3.10 12.66
CA PHE A 42 -4.09 3.93 13.23
C PHE A 42 -3.95 3.81 14.75
N ILE A 43 -5.06 3.72 15.49
CA ILE A 43 -5.03 3.49 16.94
C ILE A 43 -4.43 2.11 17.25
N GLN A 44 -4.77 1.08 16.46
CA GLN A 44 -4.17 -0.25 16.61
C GLN A 44 -2.66 -0.22 16.39
N LEU A 45 -2.21 0.53 15.37
CA LEU A 45 -0.79 0.74 15.10
C LEU A 45 -0.09 1.47 16.26
N GLN A 46 -0.70 2.51 16.82
CA GLN A 46 -0.16 3.21 17.99
C GLN A 46 -0.03 2.30 19.21
N ARG A 47 -0.97 1.37 19.40
CA ARG A 47 -0.92 0.37 20.47
C ARG A 47 0.09 -0.75 20.21
N ARG A 48 0.46 -0.99 18.95
CA ARG A 48 1.44 -2.00 18.52
C ARG A 48 2.52 -1.34 17.66
N PRO A 49 3.35 -0.45 18.23
CA PRO A 49 4.36 0.28 17.47
C PRO A 49 5.44 -0.66 16.91
N SER A 50 5.60 -1.85 17.47
CA SER A 50 6.54 -2.87 17.01
C SER A 50 6.34 -3.23 15.54
N THR A 51 5.11 -3.24 15.02
CA THR A 51 4.84 -3.54 13.61
C THR A 51 5.38 -2.44 12.68
N LEU A 52 5.16 -1.17 13.03
CA LEU A 52 5.70 -0.04 12.28
C LEU A 52 7.24 -0.02 12.35
N LEU A 53 7.77 -0.19 13.56
CA LEU A 53 9.21 -0.20 13.79
C LEU A 53 9.88 -1.34 13.03
N ALA A 54 9.36 -2.55 13.08
CA ALA A 54 9.89 -3.67 12.30
C ALA A 54 9.82 -3.38 10.79
N GLY A 55 8.72 -2.80 10.31
CA GLY A 55 8.54 -2.43 8.91
C GLY A 55 9.50 -1.34 8.41
N ILE A 56 10.09 -0.54 9.30
CA ILE A 56 11.10 0.49 8.96
C ILE A 56 12.51 -0.04 9.18
N VAL A 57 12.76 -0.64 10.35
CA VAL A 57 14.07 -1.11 10.78
C VAL A 57 14.57 -2.19 9.85
N GLN A 58 13.73 -3.16 9.45
CA GLN A 58 14.16 -4.25 8.59
C GLN A 58 14.67 -3.73 7.22
N PRO A 59 13.92 -2.92 6.45
CA PRO A 59 14.44 -2.32 5.21
C PRO A 59 15.69 -1.47 5.38
N VAL A 60 15.74 -0.65 6.43
CA VAL A 60 16.91 0.22 6.71
C VAL A 60 18.13 -0.63 7.06
N MET A 61 17.97 -1.69 7.86
CA MET A 61 19.05 -2.63 8.14
C MET A 61 19.53 -3.30 6.85
N TRP A 62 18.63 -3.75 5.98
CA TRP A 62 19.03 -4.33 4.68
C TRP A 62 19.80 -3.32 3.83
N LEU A 63 19.34 -2.06 3.76
CA LEU A 63 20.02 -1.00 3.03
C LEU A 63 21.45 -0.78 3.56
N VAL A 64 21.63 -0.73 4.87
CA VAL A 64 22.94 -0.54 5.51
C VAL A 64 23.84 -1.76 5.30
N LEU A 65 23.33 -2.97 5.56
CA LEU A 65 24.10 -4.21 5.47
C LEU A 65 24.56 -4.46 4.03
N PHE A 66 23.66 -4.35 3.06
CA PHE A 66 24.02 -4.54 1.66
C PHE A 66 24.86 -3.38 1.12
N GLY A 67 24.58 -2.14 1.54
CA GLY A 67 25.43 -0.99 1.22
C GLY A 67 26.88 -1.20 1.69
N ALA A 68 27.06 -1.70 2.92
CA ALA A 68 28.37 -2.02 3.48
C ALA A 68 29.01 -3.25 2.82
N LEU A 69 28.23 -4.32 2.58
CA LEU A 69 28.72 -5.56 1.98
C LEU A 69 29.34 -5.34 0.59
N PHE A 70 28.72 -4.49 -0.22
CA PHE A 70 29.16 -4.18 -1.57
C PHE A 70 29.95 -2.87 -1.69
N GLN A 71 30.36 -2.27 -0.58
CA GLN A 71 31.14 -1.03 -0.58
C GLN A 71 32.48 -1.18 -1.31
N ASN A 72 33.09 -2.36 -1.24
CA ASN A 72 34.35 -2.69 -1.92
C ASN A 72 34.14 -3.42 -3.25
N ALA A 73 32.90 -3.48 -3.77
CA ALA A 73 32.65 -4.09 -5.06
C ALA A 73 33.37 -3.30 -6.17
N PRO A 74 33.91 -3.97 -7.21
CA PRO A 74 34.53 -3.30 -8.35
C PRO A 74 33.65 -2.18 -8.92
N LYS A 75 34.23 -0.98 -9.05
CA LYS A 75 33.56 0.19 -9.65
C LYS A 75 33.13 -0.16 -11.07
N GLY A 76 31.85 0.05 -11.39
CA GLY A 76 31.26 -0.27 -12.69
C GLY A 76 30.44 -1.56 -12.76
N LEU A 77 30.44 -2.40 -11.71
CA LEU A 77 29.54 -3.57 -11.67
C LEU A 77 28.06 -3.18 -11.63
N PHE A 78 27.68 -2.08 -10.99
CA PHE A 78 26.26 -1.73 -10.86
C PHE A 78 25.85 -0.54 -11.74
N GLY A 79 26.65 -0.22 -12.76
CA GLY A 79 26.49 0.94 -13.65
C GLY A 79 27.35 2.15 -13.27
N SER A 80 26.98 3.33 -13.76
CA SER A 80 27.64 4.62 -13.47
C SER A 80 27.43 5.13 -12.04
N THR A 81 26.70 4.39 -11.20
CA THR A 81 26.49 4.71 -9.78
C THR A 81 27.78 4.56 -9.00
N THR A 82 28.25 5.68 -8.43
CA THR A 82 29.41 5.73 -7.53
C THR A 82 29.18 4.96 -6.22
N ASN A 83 27.92 4.64 -5.85
CA ASN A 83 27.56 4.00 -4.58
C ASN A 83 26.45 2.96 -4.74
N TYR A 84 26.70 1.70 -4.37
CA TYR A 84 25.70 0.61 -4.38
C TYR A 84 24.50 0.89 -3.46
N GLY A 85 24.71 1.64 -2.37
CA GLY A 85 23.62 2.05 -1.49
C GLY A 85 22.55 2.88 -2.21
N GLN A 86 22.94 3.72 -3.19
CA GLN A 86 22.01 4.50 -4.00
C GLN A 86 21.21 3.61 -4.97
N PHE A 87 21.89 2.65 -5.60
CA PHE A 87 21.23 1.66 -6.46
C PHE A 87 20.18 0.85 -5.69
N LEU A 88 20.54 0.41 -4.48
CA LEU A 88 19.69 -0.41 -3.64
C LEU A 88 18.55 0.38 -2.98
N ALA A 89 18.74 1.66 -2.69
CA ALA A 89 17.72 2.50 -2.07
C ALA A 89 16.40 2.49 -2.86
N ALA A 90 16.46 2.65 -4.20
CA ALA A 90 15.28 2.58 -5.05
C ALA A 90 14.56 1.22 -4.94
N GLY A 91 15.33 0.11 -4.94
CA GLY A 91 14.81 -1.24 -4.76
C GLY A 91 14.14 -1.44 -3.39
N VAL A 92 14.79 -0.98 -2.32
CA VAL A 92 14.31 -1.12 -0.94
C VAL A 92 13.05 -0.31 -0.69
N ILE A 93 12.95 0.93 -1.21
CA ILE A 93 11.74 1.76 -1.12
C ILE A 93 10.55 1.02 -1.72
N VAL A 94 10.70 0.56 -2.95
CA VAL A 94 9.62 -0.11 -3.70
C VAL A 94 9.26 -1.44 -3.06
N PHE A 95 10.26 -2.24 -2.70
CA PHE A 95 10.04 -3.56 -2.12
C PHE A 95 9.38 -3.49 -0.74
N THR A 96 9.73 -2.48 0.06
CA THR A 96 9.07 -2.23 1.35
C THR A 96 7.60 -1.89 1.16
N ALA A 97 7.29 -0.98 0.24
CA ALA A 97 5.90 -0.63 -0.09
C ALA A 97 5.12 -1.83 -0.62
N PHE A 98 5.73 -2.63 -1.51
CA PHE A 98 5.15 -3.86 -2.03
C PHE A 98 4.87 -4.88 -0.92
N ALA A 99 5.85 -5.17 -0.06
CA ALA A 99 5.69 -6.12 1.02
C ALA A 99 4.61 -5.64 2.01
N GLY A 100 4.61 -4.36 2.38
CA GLY A 100 3.58 -3.76 3.22
C GLY A 100 2.18 -3.89 2.60
N ALA A 101 2.05 -3.58 1.31
CA ALA A 101 0.81 -3.70 0.56
C ALA A 101 0.33 -5.16 0.40
N LEU A 102 1.26 -6.10 0.25
CA LEU A 102 0.94 -7.53 0.15
C LEU A 102 0.45 -8.09 1.49
N ASN A 103 0.86 -7.50 2.61
CA ASN A 103 0.40 -7.85 3.96
C ASN A 103 -0.93 -7.16 4.35
N ALA A 104 -1.46 -6.25 3.53
CA ALA A 104 -2.68 -5.48 3.79
C ALA A 104 -3.93 -6.35 4.06
N GLY A 105 -3.98 -7.54 3.45
CA GLY A 105 -5.07 -8.49 3.62
C GLY A 105 -5.09 -9.19 4.99
N LEU A 106 -3.96 -9.23 5.72
CA LEU A 106 -3.88 -9.99 6.98
C LEU A 106 -4.80 -9.43 8.08
N PRO A 107 -4.81 -8.11 8.39
CA PRO A 107 -5.75 -7.57 9.36
C PRO A 107 -7.21 -7.87 9.03
N VAL A 108 -7.57 -7.84 7.74
CA VAL A 108 -8.93 -8.14 7.28
C VAL A 108 -9.26 -9.63 7.42
N MET A 109 -8.30 -10.51 7.12
CA MET A 109 -8.44 -11.95 7.34
C MET A 109 -8.61 -12.27 8.83
N PHE A 110 -7.83 -11.66 9.71
CA PHE A 110 -8.02 -11.81 11.15
C PHE A 110 -9.37 -11.27 11.63
N ASP A 111 -9.79 -10.10 11.15
CA ASP A 111 -11.12 -9.56 11.47
C ASP A 111 -12.23 -10.54 11.04
N ARG A 112 -12.07 -11.24 9.91
CA ARG A 112 -12.99 -12.30 9.45
C ARG A 112 -12.97 -13.52 10.37
N GLU A 113 -11.80 -14.05 10.69
CA GLU A 113 -11.66 -15.26 11.54
C GLU A 113 -12.16 -15.04 12.97
N PHE A 114 -11.87 -13.88 13.56
CA PHE A 114 -12.35 -13.53 14.91
C PHE A 114 -13.82 -13.10 14.95
N GLY A 115 -14.51 -13.11 13.80
CA GLY A 115 -15.93 -12.73 13.69
C GLY A 115 -16.18 -11.24 13.90
N PHE A 116 -15.14 -10.41 13.98
CA PHE A 116 -15.27 -8.95 14.07
C PHE A 116 -15.88 -8.38 12.78
N LEU A 117 -15.49 -8.93 11.64
CA LEU A 117 -16.06 -8.58 10.34
C LEU A 117 -17.57 -8.82 10.32
N ASN A 118 -18.05 -9.95 10.85
CA ASN A 118 -19.49 -10.22 10.92
C ASN A 118 -20.23 -9.18 11.79
N ARG A 119 -19.61 -8.73 12.88
CA ARG A 119 -20.18 -7.65 13.72
C ARG A 119 -20.22 -6.31 12.99
N LEU A 120 -19.20 -5.99 12.19
CA LEU A 120 -19.20 -4.80 11.33
C LEU A 120 -20.27 -4.88 10.24
N LEU A 121 -20.49 -6.05 9.64
CA LEU A 121 -21.47 -6.24 8.56
C LEU A 121 -22.92 -6.20 9.02
N VAL A 122 -23.17 -6.42 10.32
CA VAL A 122 -24.51 -6.27 10.94
C VAL A 122 -24.76 -4.83 11.39
N ALA A 123 -23.73 -4.00 11.52
CA ALA A 123 -23.91 -2.58 11.78
C ALA A 123 -24.56 -1.89 10.56
N PRO A 124 -25.36 -0.83 10.75
CA PRO A 124 -25.92 -0.06 9.65
C PRO A 124 -24.80 0.73 8.98
N LEU A 125 -24.06 0.07 8.07
CA LEU A 125 -23.05 0.68 7.23
C LEU A 125 -23.70 1.08 5.90
N ALA A 126 -23.51 2.34 5.49
CA ALA A 126 -23.90 2.87 4.19
C ALA A 126 -23.25 2.08 3.05
N SER A 127 -22.01 1.64 3.23
CA SER A 127 -21.33 0.79 2.25
C SER A 127 -20.30 -0.14 2.87
N ARG A 128 -20.38 -1.42 2.51
CA ARG A 128 -19.38 -2.43 2.92
C ARG A 128 -18.00 -2.19 2.25
N PHE A 129 -17.95 -1.34 1.23
CA PHE A 129 -16.69 -0.87 0.63
C PHE A 129 -15.88 0.06 1.56
N SER A 130 -16.51 0.67 2.58
CA SER A 130 -15.81 1.51 3.58
C SER A 130 -14.65 0.78 4.27
N ILE A 131 -14.79 -0.54 4.48
CA ILE A 131 -13.75 -1.39 5.09
C ILE A 131 -12.51 -1.49 4.19
N VAL A 132 -12.74 -1.70 2.89
CA VAL A 132 -11.69 -1.84 1.87
C VAL A 132 -10.98 -0.51 1.68
N PHE A 133 -11.73 0.61 1.58
CA PHE A 133 -11.14 1.94 1.48
C PHE A 133 -10.33 2.29 2.73
N ALA A 134 -10.83 2.00 3.93
CA ALA A 134 -10.11 2.27 5.16
C ALA A 134 -8.78 1.49 5.24
N SER A 135 -8.80 0.21 4.86
CA SER A 135 -7.58 -0.61 4.79
C SER A 135 -6.60 -0.07 3.74
N ALA A 136 -7.08 0.26 2.54
CA ALA A 136 -6.24 0.83 1.48
C ALA A 136 -5.59 2.16 1.90
N ILE A 137 -6.37 3.09 2.47
CA ILE A 137 -5.86 4.37 2.96
C ILE A 137 -4.80 4.16 4.04
N PHE A 138 -5.08 3.28 5.01
CA PHE A 138 -4.13 2.96 6.08
C PHE A 138 -2.80 2.45 5.51
N ILE A 139 -2.85 1.45 4.63
CA ILE A 139 -1.65 0.80 4.08
C ILE A 139 -0.86 1.71 3.14
N VAL A 140 -1.55 2.48 2.29
CA VAL A 140 -0.90 3.50 1.45
C VAL A 140 -0.19 4.53 2.32
N SER A 141 -0.85 5.02 3.38
CA SER A 141 -0.23 5.98 4.31
C SER A 141 1.00 5.41 5.01
N GLN A 142 0.93 4.14 5.42
CA GLN A 142 2.06 3.42 6.01
C GLN A 142 3.21 3.25 5.02
N SER A 143 2.92 2.87 3.78
CA SER A 143 3.92 2.67 2.72
C SER A 143 4.62 3.98 2.38
N LEU A 144 3.87 5.09 2.31
CA LEU A 144 4.44 6.43 2.09
C LEU A 144 5.32 6.88 3.25
N LEU A 145 4.92 6.63 4.50
CA LEU A 145 5.73 6.94 5.67
C LEU A 145 7.03 6.12 5.67
N GLN A 146 6.95 4.81 5.41
CA GLN A 146 8.13 3.94 5.33
C GLN A 146 9.06 4.37 4.19
N ALA A 147 8.51 4.68 3.02
CA ALA A 147 9.26 5.20 1.88
C ALA A 147 10.00 6.51 2.24
N ALA A 148 9.32 7.46 2.91
CA ALA A 148 9.93 8.72 3.33
C ALA A 148 11.10 8.50 4.29
N VAL A 149 10.98 7.57 5.24
CA VAL A 149 12.06 7.23 6.17
C VAL A 149 13.24 6.58 5.45
N ILE A 150 12.97 5.68 4.50
CA ILE A 150 14.02 5.01 3.71
C ILE A 150 14.74 6.01 2.81
N VAL A 151 14.01 6.96 2.18
CA VAL A 151 14.61 8.05 1.41
C VAL A 151 15.54 8.90 2.29
N GLY A 152 15.10 9.23 3.51
CA GLY A 152 15.94 9.95 4.48
C GLY A 152 17.18 9.16 4.91
N ALA A 153 17.04 7.85 5.14
CA ALA A 153 18.17 6.98 5.46
C ALA A 153 19.16 6.86 4.29
N ALA A 154 18.66 6.74 3.05
CA ALA A 154 19.49 6.70 1.85
C ALA A 154 20.25 8.02 1.66
N ALA A 155 19.61 9.16 1.91
CA ALA A 155 20.27 10.47 1.88
C ALA A 155 21.41 10.56 2.89
N PHE A 156 21.22 10.04 4.12
CA PHE A 156 22.27 9.98 5.13
C PHE A 156 23.44 9.07 4.73
N LEU A 157 23.19 8.00 3.97
CA LEU A 157 24.21 7.10 3.41
C LEU A 157 24.94 7.69 2.18
N GLY A 158 24.66 8.94 1.82
CA GLY A 158 25.35 9.65 0.73
C GLY A 158 24.75 9.41 -0.65
N ALA A 159 23.52 8.90 -0.75
CA ALA A 159 22.80 8.74 -2.02
C ALA A 159 22.25 10.07 -2.58
N GLY A 160 22.28 11.15 -1.78
CA GLY A 160 21.67 12.43 -2.12
C GLY A 160 20.15 12.45 -1.93
N LEU A 161 19.57 13.65 -1.91
CA LEU A 161 18.12 13.85 -1.90
C LEU A 161 17.65 14.22 -3.32
N PRO A 162 16.63 13.55 -3.86
CA PRO A 162 15.98 14.00 -5.09
C PRO A 162 15.36 15.39 -4.93
N ASP A 163 15.16 16.09 -6.05
CA ASP A 163 14.43 17.36 -6.07
C ASP A 163 12.97 17.19 -5.56
N VAL A 164 12.31 18.29 -5.18
CA VAL A 164 10.93 18.29 -4.67
C VAL A 164 9.97 17.61 -5.66
N ALA A 165 10.16 17.86 -6.96
CA ALA A 165 9.40 17.20 -8.01
C ALA A 165 9.66 15.67 -8.02
N GLY A 166 10.91 15.25 -7.82
CA GLY A 166 11.29 13.85 -7.73
C GLY A 166 10.69 13.15 -6.51
N LEU A 167 10.66 13.81 -5.35
CA LEU A 167 9.97 13.29 -4.15
C LEU A 167 8.48 13.09 -4.39
N GLY A 168 7.82 14.04 -5.07
CA GLY A 168 6.42 13.90 -5.49
C GLY A 168 6.20 12.72 -6.42
N ALA A 169 7.11 12.51 -7.38
CA ALA A 169 7.05 11.37 -8.30
C ALA A 169 7.28 10.03 -7.59
N ILE A 170 8.24 9.94 -6.66
CA ILE A 170 8.46 8.76 -5.80
C ILE A 170 7.17 8.44 -5.01
N ALA A 171 6.56 9.45 -4.40
CA ALA A 171 5.33 9.28 -3.65
C ALA A 171 4.18 8.76 -4.54
N LEU A 172 4.05 9.28 -5.76
CA LEU A 172 3.05 8.81 -6.72
C LEU A 172 3.30 7.36 -7.15
N ILE A 173 4.54 6.99 -7.44
CA ILE A 173 4.92 5.62 -7.82
C ILE A 173 4.59 4.63 -6.70
N VAL A 174 5.02 4.96 -5.48
CA VAL A 174 4.74 4.17 -4.27
C VAL A 174 3.24 4.07 -4.03
N PHE A 175 2.50 5.18 -4.20
CA PHE A 175 1.05 5.21 -4.08
C PHE A 175 0.37 4.25 -5.07
N LEU A 176 0.70 4.32 -6.36
CA LEU A 176 0.08 3.49 -7.40
C LEU A 176 0.38 2.01 -7.18
N LEU A 177 1.63 1.67 -6.88
CA LEU A 177 2.03 0.31 -6.59
C LEU A 177 1.32 -0.23 -5.34
N ALA A 178 1.39 0.52 -4.23
CA ALA A 178 0.79 0.11 -2.97
C ALA A 178 -0.73 -0.06 -3.10
N LEU A 179 -1.41 0.83 -3.83
CA LEU A 179 -2.84 0.74 -4.10
C LEU A 179 -3.20 -0.54 -4.87
N GLY A 180 -2.49 -0.82 -5.98
CA GLY A 180 -2.75 -2.01 -6.79
C GLY A 180 -2.48 -3.32 -6.05
N VAL A 181 -1.34 -3.41 -5.35
CA VAL A 181 -0.98 -4.61 -4.58
C VAL A 181 -1.91 -4.81 -3.38
N THR A 182 -2.31 -3.72 -2.71
CA THR A 182 -3.29 -3.78 -1.62
C THR A 182 -4.64 -4.31 -2.10
N ALA A 183 -5.10 -3.88 -3.28
CA ALA A 183 -6.33 -4.40 -3.87
C ALA A 183 -6.24 -5.92 -4.13
N ILE A 184 -5.11 -6.40 -4.68
CA ILE A 184 -4.90 -7.85 -4.87
C ILE A 184 -4.89 -8.58 -3.52
N SER A 185 -4.15 -8.06 -2.52
CA SER A 185 -4.05 -8.68 -1.19
C SER A 185 -5.39 -8.74 -0.47
N LEU A 186 -6.19 -7.68 -0.55
CA LEU A 186 -7.56 -7.67 -0.01
C LEU A 186 -8.45 -8.68 -0.75
N GLY A 187 -8.32 -8.83 -2.07
CA GLY A 187 -9.06 -9.84 -2.83
C GLY A 187 -8.73 -11.24 -2.36
N LEU A 188 -7.43 -11.53 -2.19
CA LEU A 188 -6.95 -12.79 -1.62
C LEU A 188 -7.48 -13.01 -0.20
N ALA A 189 -7.58 -11.97 0.61
CA ALA A 189 -8.12 -12.07 1.97
C ALA A 189 -9.59 -12.50 2.02
N PHE A 190 -10.37 -12.22 0.98
CA PHE A 190 -11.74 -12.71 0.87
C PHE A 190 -11.85 -14.06 0.16
N ALA A 191 -10.94 -14.34 -0.79
CA ALA A 191 -10.95 -15.56 -1.59
C ALA A 191 -10.39 -16.79 -0.86
N LEU A 192 -9.40 -16.60 0.02
CA LEU A 192 -8.75 -17.69 0.75
C LEU A 192 -9.55 -18.11 2.00
N PRO A 193 -9.37 -19.37 2.46
CA PRO A 193 -10.11 -19.89 3.61
C PRO A 193 -9.66 -19.28 4.94
N GLY A 194 -8.35 -19.06 5.13
CA GLY A 194 -7.78 -18.52 6.37
C GLY A 194 -6.44 -17.81 6.21
N HIS A 195 -5.91 -17.32 7.35
CA HIS A 195 -4.68 -16.54 7.41
C HIS A 195 -3.42 -17.33 7.08
N ILE A 196 -3.38 -18.64 7.39
CA ILE A 196 -2.21 -19.49 7.09
C ILE A 196 -1.99 -19.56 5.58
N GLU A 197 -3.06 -19.74 4.81
CA GLU A 197 -3.02 -19.77 3.35
C GLU A 197 -2.60 -18.42 2.79
N LEU A 198 -3.11 -17.31 3.34
CA LEU A 198 -2.72 -15.97 2.93
C LEU A 198 -1.22 -15.72 3.20
N ILE A 199 -0.71 -16.11 4.38
CA ILE A 199 0.72 -16.01 4.71
C ILE A 199 1.57 -16.86 3.76
N ALA A 200 1.12 -18.08 3.42
CA ALA A 200 1.83 -18.94 2.48
C ALA A 200 1.91 -18.29 1.09
N VAL A 201 0.81 -17.73 0.59
CA VAL A 201 0.78 -16.99 -0.69
C VAL A 201 1.68 -15.77 -0.65
N ILE A 202 1.65 -15.00 0.45
CA ILE A 202 2.55 -13.86 0.66
C ILE A 202 4.00 -14.32 0.54
N PHE A 203 4.40 -15.38 1.26
CA PHE A 203 5.79 -15.85 1.27
C PHE A 203 6.26 -16.36 -0.10
N VAL A 204 5.44 -17.19 -0.75
CA VAL A 204 5.72 -17.76 -2.08
C VAL A 204 5.76 -16.67 -3.15
N THR A 205 5.04 -15.57 -2.98
CA THR A 205 5.00 -14.48 -3.95
C THR A 205 6.14 -13.47 -3.71
N ASN A 206 6.43 -13.15 -2.45
CA ASN A 206 7.28 -12.03 -2.07
C ASN A 206 8.76 -12.25 -2.48
N LEU A 207 9.36 -13.39 -2.11
CA LEU A 207 10.76 -13.66 -2.44
C LEU A 207 11.02 -13.86 -3.94
N PRO A 208 10.26 -14.69 -4.68
CA PRO A 208 10.48 -14.84 -6.11
C PRO A 208 10.30 -13.55 -6.88
N LEU A 209 9.32 -12.70 -6.52
CA LEU A 209 9.16 -11.39 -7.15
C LEU A 209 10.30 -10.43 -6.84
N LEU A 210 10.90 -10.50 -5.64
CA LEU A 210 12.11 -9.72 -5.33
C LEU A 210 13.25 -10.07 -6.29
N PHE A 211 13.54 -11.36 -6.46
CA PHE A 211 14.63 -11.82 -7.33
C PHE A 211 14.30 -11.69 -8.82
N ALA A 212 13.02 -11.81 -9.19
CA ALA A 212 12.52 -11.52 -10.52
C ALA A 212 12.14 -10.03 -10.68
N SER A 213 12.85 -9.12 -10.01
CA SER A 213 12.73 -7.68 -10.19
C SER A 213 14.11 -7.07 -10.30
N THR A 214 14.18 -5.83 -10.77
CA THR A 214 15.43 -5.08 -10.85
C THR A 214 15.89 -4.49 -9.52
N ALA A 215 15.31 -4.89 -8.38
CA ALA A 215 15.60 -4.32 -7.06
C ALA A 215 17.04 -4.58 -6.60
N LEU A 216 17.52 -5.81 -6.80
CA LEU A 216 18.82 -6.27 -6.31
C LEU A 216 19.91 -6.27 -7.39
N ALA A 217 19.52 -6.41 -8.66
CA ALA A 217 20.45 -6.51 -9.77
C ALA A 217 19.95 -5.73 -11.00
N PRO A 218 20.86 -5.09 -11.77
CA PRO A 218 20.51 -4.48 -13.04
C PRO A 218 19.94 -5.51 -14.02
N LEU A 219 19.00 -5.07 -14.87
CA LEU A 219 18.37 -5.94 -15.87
C LEU A 219 19.41 -6.56 -16.83
N SER A 220 20.48 -5.83 -17.16
CA SER A 220 21.55 -6.27 -18.05
C SER A 220 22.33 -7.49 -17.56
N PHE A 221 22.31 -7.76 -16.25
CA PHE A 221 22.99 -8.92 -15.65
C PHE A 221 22.15 -10.20 -15.65
N MET A 222 20.85 -10.08 -15.92
CA MET A 222 19.95 -11.21 -15.90
C MET A 222 20.00 -11.98 -17.23
N PRO A 223 19.81 -13.30 -17.24
CA PRO A 223 19.64 -14.07 -18.47
C PRO A 223 18.35 -13.63 -19.19
N LYS A 224 18.30 -13.78 -20.52
CA LYS A 224 17.18 -13.29 -21.37
C LYS A 224 15.79 -13.71 -20.88
N TRP A 225 15.63 -14.95 -20.40
CA TRP A 225 14.36 -15.44 -19.87
C TRP A 225 13.94 -14.69 -18.60
N LEU A 226 14.90 -14.38 -17.72
CA LEU A 226 14.65 -13.67 -16.48
C LEU A 226 14.42 -12.17 -16.74
N GLN A 227 15.08 -11.61 -17.75
CA GLN A 227 14.79 -10.24 -18.20
C GLN A 227 13.31 -10.10 -18.58
N VAL A 228 12.77 -11.05 -19.34
CA VAL A 228 11.33 -11.09 -19.72
C VAL A 228 10.42 -11.17 -18.50
N VAL A 229 10.75 -12.02 -17.51
CA VAL A 229 9.95 -12.12 -16.27
C VAL A 229 10.05 -10.82 -15.45
N ALA A 230 11.24 -10.25 -15.32
CA ALA A 230 11.48 -9.01 -14.59
C ALA A 230 10.74 -7.82 -15.22
N THR A 231 10.62 -7.78 -16.54
CA THR A 231 9.89 -6.73 -17.25
C THR A 231 8.38 -6.98 -17.26
N LEU A 232 7.86 -8.12 -16.81
CA LEU A 232 6.42 -8.29 -16.50
C LEU A 232 6.07 -7.87 -15.07
N ASN A 233 7.07 -7.76 -14.21
CA ASN A 233 6.87 -7.48 -12.79
C ASN A 233 6.57 -5.99 -12.56
N PRO A 234 5.43 -5.62 -11.92
CA PRO A 234 5.10 -4.23 -11.61
C PRO A 234 6.15 -3.56 -10.70
N LEU A 235 6.89 -4.34 -9.91
CA LEU A 235 8.00 -3.84 -9.10
C LEU A 235 9.06 -3.16 -9.97
N SER A 236 9.46 -3.76 -11.10
CA SER A 236 10.50 -3.20 -11.97
C SER A 236 10.09 -1.84 -12.55
N TYR A 237 8.80 -1.68 -12.90
CA TYR A 237 8.24 -0.41 -13.37
C TYR A 237 8.15 0.66 -12.28
N ALA A 238 8.24 0.29 -11.00
CA ALA A 238 8.35 1.24 -9.91
C ALA A 238 9.82 1.52 -9.53
N ILE A 239 10.69 0.53 -9.62
CA ILE A 239 12.11 0.63 -9.22
C ILE A 239 12.90 1.49 -10.19
N GLU A 240 12.79 1.23 -11.48
CA GLU A 240 13.61 1.93 -12.48
C GLU A 240 13.34 3.44 -12.50
N PRO A 241 12.08 3.95 -12.46
CA PRO A 241 11.86 5.39 -12.45
C PRO A 241 12.37 6.05 -11.17
N ILE A 242 12.20 5.40 -10.02
CA ILE A 242 12.77 5.90 -8.76
C ILE A 242 14.29 5.94 -8.85
N ARG A 243 14.92 4.91 -9.42
CA ARG A 243 16.36 4.89 -9.65
C ARG A 243 16.80 6.00 -10.58
N TYR A 244 16.07 6.25 -11.68
CA TYR A 244 16.37 7.34 -12.60
C TYR A 244 16.36 8.71 -11.91
N LEU A 245 15.41 8.95 -11.00
CA LEU A 245 15.33 10.19 -10.21
C LEU A 245 16.50 10.39 -9.26
N TYR A 246 17.11 9.32 -8.76
CA TYR A 246 18.32 9.42 -7.94
C TYR A 246 19.56 9.74 -8.78
N LEU A 247 19.58 9.38 -10.06
CA LEU A 247 20.74 9.54 -10.94
C LEU A 247 20.72 10.86 -11.71
N HIS A 248 19.53 11.39 -12.01
CA HIS A 248 19.34 12.57 -12.84
C HIS A 248 18.60 13.67 -12.08
N ASN A 249 19.25 14.82 -11.92
CA ASN A 249 18.61 16.00 -11.32
C ASN A 249 17.51 16.59 -12.21
N HIS A 250 17.63 16.42 -13.54
CA HIS A 250 16.61 16.81 -14.50
C HIS A 250 15.97 15.56 -15.08
N TRP A 251 14.66 15.48 -15.02
CA TRP A 251 13.90 14.34 -15.51
C TRP A 251 12.63 14.80 -16.22
N GLY A 252 12.22 14.06 -17.24
CA GLY A 252 11.02 14.29 -18.03
C GLY A 252 10.22 13.01 -18.25
N LEU A 253 8.94 13.15 -18.60
CA LEU A 253 8.06 12.00 -18.86
C LEU A 253 8.50 11.17 -20.08
N SER A 254 9.22 11.79 -21.02
CA SER A 254 9.77 11.15 -22.22
C SER A 254 11.08 10.40 -21.99
N ASP A 255 11.70 10.57 -20.82
CA ASP A 255 13.01 9.99 -20.57
C ASP A 255 12.92 8.48 -20.49
N VAL A 256 13.87 7.80 -21.13
CA VAL A 256 13.94 6.33 -21.12
C VAL A 256 14.53 5.90 -19.79
N VAL A 257 13.72 5.16 -19.05
CA VAL A 257 14.02 4.74 -17.68
C VAL A 257 14.44 3.27 -17.64
N MET A 258 13.92 2.45 -18.56
CA MET A 258 14.20 1.01 -18.60
C MET A 258 14.26 0.53 -20.06
N GLN A 259 15.30 -0.21 -20.41
CA GLN A 259 15.43 -0.88 -21.70
C GLN A 259 14.91 -2.30 -21.59
N ALA A 260 13.62 -2.52 -21.89
CA ALA A 260 13.04 -3.86 -21.87
C ALA A 260 13.36 -4.61 -23.18
N PRO A 261 13.37 -5.96 -23.18
CA PRO A 261 13.63 -6.76 -24.39
C PRO A 261 12.69 -6.46 -25.57
N TRP A 262 11.52 -5.88 -25.30
CA TRP A 262 10.49 -5.52 -26.29
C TRP A 262 10.43 -4.02 -26.62
N GLY A 263 11.25 -3.19 -25.98
CA GLY A 263 11.29 -1.76 -26.26
C GLY A 263 11.68 -0.92 -25.05
N ASP A 264 12.02 0.34 -25.34
CA ASP A 264 12.35 1.33 -24.33
C ASP A 264 11.09 1.79 -23.60
N VAL A 265 11.14 1.76 -22.27
CA VAL A 265 10.06 2.20 -21.40
C VAL A 265 10.42 3.59 -20.89
N THR A 266 9.59 4.57 -21.24
CA THR A 266 9.73 5.94 -20.75
C THR A 266 9.20 6.07 -19.32
N PHE A 267 9.59 7.13 -18.63
CA PHE A 267 9.09 7.47 -17.30
C PHE A 267 7.55 7.53 -17.27
N GLY A 268 6.95 8.22 -18.25
CA GLY A 268 5.49 8.29 -18.39
C GLY A 268 4.88 6.92 -18.72
N GLY A 269 5.55 6.11 -19.53
CA GLY A 269 5.13 4.73 -19.82
C GLY A 269 5.08 3.86 -18.57
N ALA A 270 6.09 3.95 -17.70
CA ALA A 270 6.12 3.24 -16.43
C ALA A 270 4.97 3.65 -15.50
N LEU A 271 4.67 4.95 -15.40
CA LEU A 271 3.52 5.45 -14.64
C LEU A 271 2.19 4.95 -15.20
N LEU A 272 2.01 4.93 -16.52
CA LEU A 272 0.81 4.41 -17.15
C LEU A 272 0.62 2.91 -16.90
N ILE A 273 1.71 2.14 -16.92
CA ILE A 273 1.68 0.70 -16.59
C ILE A 273 1.28 0.50 -15.14
N LEU A 274 1.88 1.25 -14.20
CA LEU A 274 1.51 1.18 -12.77
C LEU A 274 0.07 1.61 -12.52
N PHE A 275 -0.40 2.66 -13.19
CA PHE A 275 -1.78 3.11 -13.11
C PHE A 275 -2.74 2.04 -13.66
N SER A 276 -2.42 1.47 -14.82
CA SER A 276 -3.21 0.39 -15.43
C SER A 276 -3.25 -0.85 -14.54
N PHE A 277 -2.11 -1.22 -13.94
CA PHE A 277 -2.02 -2.30 -12.96
C PHE A 277 -2.92 -2.02 -11.74
N ALA A 278 -2.83 -0.82 -11.16
CA ALA A 278 -3.67 -0.44 -10.02
C ALA A 278 -5.16 -0.47 -10.38
N LEU A 279 -5.54 0.03 -11.57
CA LEU A 279 -6.91 0.03 -12.05
C LEU A 279 -7.43 -1.40 -12.26
N ILE A 280 -6.67 -2.26 -12.93
CA ILE A 280 -7.04 -3.67 -13.17
C ILE A 280 -7.18 -4.41 -11.84
N ALA A 281 -6.27 -4.18 -10.89
CA ALA A 281 -6.33 -4.77 -9.56
C ALA A 281 -7.61 -4.36 -8.80
N LEU A 282 -7.96 -3.07 -8.83
CA LEU A 282 -9.19 -2.55 -8.22
C LEU A 282 -10.45 -3.10 -8.90
N LEU A 283 -10.46 -3.22 -10.23
CA LEU A 283 -11.59 -3.79 -10.96
C LEU A 283 -11.73 -5.29 -10.68
N SER A 284 -10.62 -6.01 -10.51
CA SER A 284 -10.62 -7.45 -10.21
C SER A 284 -11.18 -7.77 -8.83
N ILE A 285 -11.04 -6.85 -7.86
CA ILE A 285 -11.54 -7.04 -6.50
C ILE A 285 -13.07 -6.82 -6.41
N GLN A 286 -13.62 -5.95 -7.24
CA GLN A 286 -15.01 -5.49 -7.15
C GLN A 286 -16.05 -6.64 -7.22
N PRO A 287 -15.90 -7.66 -8.10
CA PRO A 287 -16.80 -8.81 -8.15
C PRO A 287 -16.69 -9.69 -6.90
N GLN A 288 -15.48 -9.90 -6.37
CA GLN A 288 -15.26 -10.72 -5.19
C GLN A 288 -15.87 -10.06 -3.96
N LEU A 289 -15.66 -8.76 -3.81
CA LEU A 289 -16.29 -7.97 -2.75
C LEU A 289 -17.81 -8.03 -2.85
N ARG A 290 -18.39 -7.84 -4.03
CA ARG A 290 -19.85 -7.90 -4.21
C ARG A 290 -20.44 -9.27 -3.86
N ARG A 291 -19.73 -10.37 -4.09
CA ARG A 291 -20.20 -11.72 -3.75
C ARG A 291 -20.14 -12.00 -2.25
N THR A 292 -19.04 -11.62 -1.60
CA THR A 292 -18.81 -11.88 -0.17
C THR A 292 -19.58 -10.90 0.73
N LEU A 293 -19.86 -9.70 0.20
CA LEU A 293 -20.54 -8.62 0.89
C LEU A 293 -22.00 -8.44 0.41
N ALA A 294 -22.57 -9.38 -0.33
CA ALA A 294 -24.03 -9.47 -0.49
C ALA A 294 -24.57 -10.23 0.71
#